data_AF-A0A4S1FMT1-F1
#
_entry.id   AF-A0A4S1FMT1-F1
#
_cell.length_a   1.000
_cell.length_b   1.000
_cell.length_c   1.000
_cell.angle_alpha   90.00
_cell.angle_beta   90.00
_cell.angle_gamma   90.00
#
_symmetry.space_group_name_H-M   'P 1'
#
loop_
_entity.id
_entity.type
_entity.pdbx_description
1 polymer ?
#
loop_
_entity_poly.entity_id
_entity_poly.type
_entity_poly.pdbx_seq_one_letter_code
_entity_poly.pdbx_strand_id
1 'polypeptide(L)'
;MAALAWAGLSVVLALQWSMDLSMVGFPDGYITPFAKTTRPLLGVLTAACMAQGLYFLFAGLLGRTMSAIGLSLRILIAAILTVAPVLVVKDCPHSATCSAAYEALTNTMMDDGTGG
;
A
#
# COMPACT_ATOMS: atom_id res chain seq x y z
N MET A 1 -11.60 17.66 -11.97
CA MET A 1 -10.64 16.76 -12.65
C MET A 1 -9.67 16.09 -11.69
N ALA A 2 -9.03 16.81 -10.76
CA ALA A 2 -8.10 16.22 -9.78
C ALA A 2 -8.67 15.04 -8.95
N ALA A 3 -9.93 15.12 -8.52
CA ALA A 3 -10.58 14.04 -7.77
C ALA A 3 -10.72 12.74 -8.56
N LEU A 4 -11.11 12.83 -9.84
CA LEU A 4 -11.26 11.68 -10.74
C LEU A 4 -9.91 11.08 -11.12
N ALA A 5 -8.89 11.93 -11.36
CA ALA A 5 -7.53 11.47 -11.61
C ALA A 5 -6.97 10.71 -10.39
N TRP A 6 -7.17 11.23 -9.18
CA TRP A 6 -6.77 10.55 -7.94
C TRP A 6 -7.56 9.25 -7.71
N ALA A 7 -8.87 9.25 -7.98
CA ALA A 7 -9.69 8.04 -7.91
C ALA A 7 -9.19 6.97 -8.88
N GLY A 8 -8.86 7.34 -10.11
CA GLY A 8 -8.24 6.42 -11.08
C GLY A 8 -6.90 5.90 -10.61
N LEU A 9 -6.01 6.78 -10.14
CA LEU A 9 -4.68 6.40 -9.65
C LEU A 9 -4.75 5.46 -8.44
N SER A 10 -5.61 5.75 -7.47
CA SER A 10 -5.78 4.90 -6.27
C SER A 10 -6.34 3.53 -6.60
N VAL A 11 -7.28 3.43 -7.57
CA VAL A 11 -7.77 2.14 -8.05
C VAL A 11 -6.68 1.34 -8.77
N VAL A 12 -5.89 1.98 -9.65
CA VAL A 12 -4.77 1.31 -10.35
C VAL A 12 -3.70 0.85 -9.37
N LEU A 13 -3.31 1.69 -8.40
CA LEU A 13 -2.35 1.32 -7.36
C LEU A 13 -2.86 0.17 -6.50
N ALA A 14 -4.13 0.22 -6.08
CA ALA A 14 -4.73 -0.85 -5.29
C ALA A 14 -4.79 -2.18 -6.08
N LEU A 15 -5.11 -2.14 -7.36
CA LEU A 15 -5.07 -3.31 -8.24
C LEU A 15 -3.65 -3.87 -8.36
N GLN A 16 -2.66 -3.01 -8.60
CA GLN A 16 -1.27 -3.43 -8.71
C GLN A 16 -0.78 -4.09 -7.42
N TRP A 17 -1.05 -3.50 -6.25
CA TRP A 17 -0.68 -4.09 -4.97
C TRP A 17 -1.45 -5.38 -4.67
N SER A 18 -2.71 -5.48 -5.09
CA SER A 18 -3.48 -6.72 -4.97
C SER A 18 -2.88 -7.85 -5.81
N MET A 19 -2.41 -7.54 -7.03
CA MET A 19 -1.71 -8.50 -7.88
C MET A 19 -0.38 -8.93 -7.24
N ASP A 20 0.44 -7.99 -6.76
CA ASP A 20 1.69 -8.31 -6.05
C ASP A 20 1.43 -9.25 -4.85
N LEU A 21 0.42 -8.92 -4.03
CA LEU A 21 0.02 -9.73 -2.87
C LEU A 21 -0.54 -11.11 -3.26
N SER A 22 -1.12 -11.24 -4.45
CA SER A 22 -1.61 -12.51 -4.98
C SER A 22 -0.49 -13.41 -5.51
N MET A 23 0.62 -12.81 -5.96
CA MET A 23 1.81 -13.52 -6.45
C MET A 23 2.75 -13.98 -5.33
N VAL A 24 2.53 -13.55 -4.08
CA VAL A 24 3.32 -14.00 -2.92
C VAL A 24 3.17 -15.51 -2.72
N GLY A 25 4.29 -16.23 -2.85
CA GLY A 25 4.35 -17.69 -2.75
C GLY A 25 3.99 -18.42 -4.05
N PHE A 26 3.94 -17.74 -5.19
CA PHE A 26 3.84 -18.40 -6.49
C PHE A 26 5.22 -18.42 -7.16
N PRO A 27 5.64 -19.54 -7.80
CA PRO A 27 4.92 -20.80 -8.02
C PRO A 27 5.19 -21.91 -7.00
N ASP A 28 6.20 -21.74 -6.15
CA ASP A 28 6.75 -22.77 -5.24
C ASP A 28 5.94 -22.98 -3.95
N GLY A 29 4.96 -22.10 -3.68
CA GLY A 29 4.14 -22.14 -2.45
C GLY A 29 4.86 -21.58 -1.23
N TYR A 30 6.12 -21.17 -1.35
CA TYR A 30 6.93 -20.73 -0.22
C TYR A 30 6.63 -19.26 0.11
N ILE A 31 6.13 -19.03 1.32
CA ILE A 31 5.87 -17.68 1.82
C ILE A 31 6.89 -17.38 2.90
N THR A 32 7.73 -16.38 2.64
CA THR A 32 8.76 -15.95 3.59
C THR A 32 8.15 -15.46 4.90
N PRO A 33 8.86 -15.57 6.04
CA PRO A 33 8.38 -15.07 7.33
C PRO A 33 8.04 -13.57 7.30
N PHE A 34 8.83 -12.79 6.56
CA PHE A 34 8.57 -11.37 6.35
C PHE A 34 7.26 -11.14 5.58
N ALA A 35 7.06 -11.84 4.46
CA ALA A 35 5.84 -11.72 3.67
C ALA A 35 4.61 -12.15 4.47
N LYS A 36 4.70 -13.20 5.28
CA LYS A 36 3.60 -13.66 6.15
C LYS A 36 3.16 -12.59 7.15
N THR A 37 4.11 -11.86 7.72
CA THR A 37 3.85 -10.84 8.74
C THR A 37 3.33 -9.53 8.13
N THR A 38 3.84 -9.14 6.97
CA THR A 38 3.52 -7.86 6.32
C THR A 38 2.29 -7.93 5.42
N ARG A 39 1.93 -9.11 4.90
CA ARG A 39 0.74 -9.33 4.04
C ARG A 39 -0.58 -8.79 4.61
N PRO A 40 -0.96 -9.02 5.89
CA PRO A 40 -2.21 -8.47 6.41
C PRO A 40 -2.20 -6.94 6.46
N LEU A 41 -1.08 -6.33 6.84
CA LEU A 41 -0.92 -4.87 6.89
C LEU A 41 -1.05 -4.26 5.47
N LEU A 42 -0.33 -4.82 4.50
CA LEU A 42 -0.39 -4.40 3.10
C LEU A 42 -1.79 -4.60 2.51
N GLY A 43 -2.48 -5.68 2.89
CA GLY A 43 -3.87 -5.94 2.50
C GLY A 43 -4.82 -4.86 3.02
N VAL A 44 -4.72 -4.48 4.30
CA VAL A 44 -5.53 -3.40 4.89
C VAL A 44 -5.24 -2.05 4.21
N LEU A 45 -3.97 -1.72 3.97
CA LEU A 45 -3.58 -0.49 3.28
C LEU A 45 -4.10 -0.45 1.83
N THR A 46 -4.06 -1.59 1.14
CA THR A 46 -4.60 -1.74 -0.22
C THR A 46 -6.12 -1.54 -0.23
N ALA A 47 -6.84 -2.17 0.70
CA ALA A 47 -8.29 -1.99 0.84
C ALA A 47 -8.66 -0.55 1.19
N ALA A 48 -7.88 0.10 2.07
CA ALA A 48 -8.07 1.50 2.43
C ALA A 48 -7.85 2.43 1.23
N CYS A 49 -6.80 2.19 0.43
CA CYS A 49 -6.54 2.92 -0.81
C CYS A 49 -7.70 2.79 -1.82
N MET A 50 -8.23 1.57 -1.98
CA MET A 50 -9.37 1.30 -2.87
C MET A 50 -10.66 2.00 -2.38
N ALA A 51 -10.95 1.93 -1.07
CA ALA A 51 -12.10 2.60 -0.47
C ALA A 51 -12.02 4.13 -0.62
N GLN A 52 -10.82 4.71 -0.46
CA GLN A 52 -10.58 6.13 -0.70
C GLN A 52 -10.79 6.51 -2.17
N GLY A 53 -10.28 5.70 -3.10
CA GLY A 53 -10.49 5.91 -4.53
C GLY A 53 -11.96 5.92 -4.92
N LEU A 54 -12.73 4.93 -4.44
CA LEU A 54 -14.18 4.86 -4.63
C LEU A 54 -14.90 6.07 -4.01
N TYR A 55 -14.51 6.49 -2.81
CA TYR A 55 -15.09 7.67 -2.17
C TYR A 55 -14.91 8.94 -3.02
N PHE A 56 -13.70 9.19 -3.53
CA PHE A 56 -13.43 10.35 -4.39
C PHE A 56 -14.10 10.22 -5.77
N LEU A 57 -14.24 9.01 -6.30
CA LEU A 57 -15.00 8.73 -7.52
C LEU A 57 -16.47 9.13 -7.35
N PHE A 58 -17.13 8.60 -6.31
CA PHE A 58 -18.53 8.91 -6.00
C PHE A 58 -18.73 10.38 -5.66
N ALA A 59 -17.85 10.98 -4.86
CA ALA A 59 -17.93 12.41 -4.52
C ALA A 59 -17.78 13.29 -5.77
N GLY A 60 -16.89 12.92 -6.70
CA GLY A 60 -16.70 13.61 -7.97
C GLY A 60 -17.87 13.45 -8.94
N LEU A 61 -18.49 12.27 -9.00
CA LEU A 61 -19.66 11.98 -9.84
C LEU A 61 -20.94 12.62 -9.33
N LEU A 62 -21.15 12.67 -8.01
CA LEU A 62 -22.35 13.26 -7.40
C LEU A 62 -22.31 14.80 -7.35
N GLY A 63 -21.29 15.44 -7.93
CA GLY A 63 -21.18 16.90 -7.97
C GLY A 63 -21.10 17.56 -6.60
N ARG A 64 -20.72 16.81 -5.55
CA ARG A 64 -20.59 17.33 -4.19
C ARG A 64 -19.48 18.38 -4.20
N THR A 65 -19.84 19.65 -4.04
CA THR A 65 -18.93 20.80 -4.05
C THR A 65 -18.04 20.79 -2.81
N MET A 66 -17.05 19.91 -2.79
CA MET A 66 -15.94 20.03 -1.87
C MET A 66 -15.01 21.13 -2.38
N SER A 67 -14.67 22.08 -1.50
CA SER A 67 -13.64 23.08 -1.78
C SER A 67 -12.39 22.40 -2.36
N ALA A 68 -11.92 22.88 -3.51
CA ALA A 68 -10.78 22.29 -4.22
C ALA A 68 -9.52 22.17 -3.34
N ILE A 69 -9.35 23.12 -2.40
CA ILE A 69 -8.24 23.16 -1.43
C ILE A 69 -8.44 22.10 -0.34
N GLY A 70 -9.65 21.93 0.17
CA GLY A 70 -9.96 20.88 1.15
C GLY A 70 -9.84 19.48 0.54
N LEU A 71 -10.17 19.34 -0.75
CA LEU A 71 -10.08 18.09 -1.49
C LEU A 71 -8.62 17.72 -1.81
N SER A 72 -7.79 18.68 -2.24
CA SER A 72 -6.36 18.43 -2.46
C SER A 72 -5.63 18.06 -1.17
N LEU A 73 -5.91 18.73 -0.05
CA LEU A 73 -5.32 18.40 1.25
C LEU A 73 -5.70 16.99 1.70
N ARG A 74 -6.98 16.61 1.55
CA ARG A 74 -7.47 15.25 1.89
C ARG A 74 -6.83 14.18 1.02
N ILE A 75 -6.66 14.45 -0.27
CA ILE A 75 -5.94 13.57 -1.20
C ILE A 75 -4.49 13.39 -0.75
N LEU A 76 -3.81 14.48 -0.39
CA LEU A 76 -2.41 14.47 0.01
C LEU A 76 -2.21 13.71 1.33
N ILE A 77 -3.08 13.94 2.32
CA ILE A 77 -3.08 13.19 3.58
C ILE A 77 -3.36 11.70 3.33
N ALA A 78 -4.35 11.38 2.51
CA ALA A 78 -4.68 10.00 2.15
C ALA A 78 -3.52 9.30 1.43
N ALA A 79 -2.86 10.01 0.51
CA ALA A 79 -1.67 9.53 -0.19
C ALA A 79 -0.54 9.20 0.78
N ILE A 80 -0.23 10.11 1.70
CA ILE A 80 0.83 9.90 2.70
C ILE A 80 0.48 8.71 3.60
N LEU A 81 -0.77 8.61 4.06
CA LEU A 81 -1.18 7.54 4.98
C LEU A 81 -1.31 6.16 4.34
N THR A 82 -1.42 6.06 3.01
CA THR A 82 -1.57 4.77 2.31
C THR A 82 -0.33 4.39 1.51
N VAL A 83 0.19 5.30 0.70
CA VAL A 83 1.31 5.03 -0.20
C VAL A 83 2.63 4.95 0.56
N ALA A 84 2.91 5.89 1.47
CA ALA A 84 4.18 5.89 2.21
C ALA A 84 4.42 4.59 3.02
N PRO A 85 3.47 4.09 3.84
CA PRO A 85 3.69 2.84 4.56
C PRO A 85 3.80 1.64 3.63
N VAL A 86 3.08 1.61 2.49
CA VAL A 86 3.24 0.51 1.50
C VAL A 86 4.64 0.51 0.90
N LEU A 87 5.17 1.67 0.51
CA LEU A 87 6.53 1.80 -0.03
C LEU A 87 7.56 1.41 1.02
N VAL A 88 7.46 1.94 2.24
CA VAL A 88 8.38 1.61 3.34
C VAL A 88 8.40 0.12 3.62
N VAL A 89 7.23 -0.54 3.67
CA VAL A 89 7.16 -1.99 3.91
C VAL A 89 7.73 -2.78 2.74
N LYS A 90 7.50 -2.37 1.49
CA LYS A 90 8.04 -3.04 0.30
C LYS A 90 9.56 -2.86 0.15
N ASP A 91 10.09 -1.68 0.45
CA ASP A 91 11.52 -1.37 0.35
C ASP A 91 12.32 -1.79 1.60
N CYS A 92 11.63 -2.19 2.68
CA CYS A 92 12.25 -2.60 3.94
C CYS A 92 13.36 -3.66 3.78
N PRO A 93 13.20 -4.73 2.97
CA PRO A 93 14.23 -5.75 2.83
C PRO A 93 15.53 -5.23 2.18
N HIS A 94 15.41 -4.21 1.33
CA HIS A 94 16.53 -3.57 0.64
C HIS A 94 17.19 -2.46 1.47
N SER A 95 16.65 -2.15 2.66
CA SER A 95 17.14 -1.10 3.54
C SER A 95 17.80 -1.71 4.79
N ALA A 96 19.11 -1.55 4.93
CA ALA A 96 19.86 -2.04 6.09
C ALA A 96 19.32 -1.54 7.44
N THR A 97 18.78 -0.31 7.47
CA THR A 97 18.15 0.26 8.67
C THR A 97 16.81 -0.39 9.00
N CYS A 98 16.00 -0.70 7.98
CA CYS A 98 14.69 -1.32 8.19
C CYS A 98 14.83 -2.80 8.52
N SER A 99 15.77 -3.49 7.86
CA SER A 99 16.07 -4.89 8.16
C SER A 99 16.61 -5.07 9.57
N ALA A 100 17.58 -4.26 10.00
CA ALA A 100 18.10 -4.31 11.37
C ALA A 100 17.02 -4.00 12.43
N ALA A 101 16.14 -3.03 12.16
CA ALA A 101 15.04 -2.70 13.06
C ALA A 101 14.02 -3.84 13.17
N TYR A 102 13.68 -4.47 12.04
CA TYR A 102 12.81 -5.65 12.01
C TYR A 102 13.41 -6.79 12.82
N GLU A 103 14.66 -7.17 12.55
CA GLU A 103 15.35 -8.25 13.28
C GLU A 103 15.42 -7.99 14.78
N ALA A 104 15.67 -6.74 15.18
CA ALA A 104 15.69 -6.35 16.59
C ALA A 104 14.31 -6.46 17.26
N LEU A 105 13.23 -6.17 16.52
CA LEU A 105 11.85 -6.21 17.02
C LEU A 105 11.27 -7.64 17.02
N THR A 106 11.61 -8.45 16.03
CA THR A 106 11.02 -9.79 15.84
C THR A 106 11.92 -10.92 16.31
N ASN A 107 13.19 -10.64 16.65
CA ASN A 107 14.23 -11.66 16.94
C ASN A 107 14.36 -12.72 15.83
N THR A 108 13.96 -12.38 14.60
CA THR A 108 14.02 -13.26 13.43
C THR A 108 14.81 -12.57 12.34
N MET A 109 15.79 -13.29 11.77
CA MET A 109 16.56 -12.81 10.63
C MET A 109 15.59 -12.47 9.49
N MET A 110 15.81 -11.31 8.84
CA MET A 110 15.01 -10.89 7.71
C MET A 110 15.26 -11.85 6.54
N ASP A 111 14.26 -12.65 6.23
CA ASP A 111 14.22 -13.48 5.02
C ASP A 111 13.09 -12.96 4.13
N ASP A 112 13.48 -12.36 3.01
CA ASP A 112 12.62 -11.84 1.96
C ASP A 112 12.62 -12.72 0.71
N GLY A 113 13.31 -13.87 0.76
CA GLY A 113 13.45 -14.80 -0.36
C GLY A 113 14.55 -14.42 -1.36
N THR A 114 15.27 -13.31 -1.14
CA THR A 114 16.35 -12.85 -2.00
C THR A 114 17.69 -13.43 -1.52
N GLY A 115 17.91 -14.72 -1.75
CA GLY A 115 19.12 -15.38 -1.23
C GLY A 115 19.22 -16.89 -1.43
N GLY A 116 18.66 -17.41 -2.52
CA GLY A 116 18.97 -18.77 -3.01
C GLY A 116 20.27 -18.81 -3.81
#